data_AF-B5Y495-F1
#
_entry.id   AF-B5Y495-F1
#
_cell.length_a   1.000
_cell.length_b   1.000
_cell.length_c   1.000
_cell.angle_alpha   90.00
_cell.angle_beta   90.00
_cell.angle_gamma   90.00
#
_symmetry.space_group_name_H-M   'P 1'
#
loop_
_entity.id
_entity.type
_entity.pdbx_description
1 polymer ?
#
loop_
_entity_poly.entity_id
_entity_poly.type
_entity_poly.pdbx_seq_one_letter_code
_entity_poly.pdbx_strand_id
1 'polypeptide(L)'
;MYVEGTVVADGNHAVPKGVAVEELNSGKKGLQEKCPPDLKELLEKKGLIAVYDDLVKSVVDASRTRNVFGRWRDQEFVSIIDQFRDLFASKGVKVALCKRESGSGVRRWLEFIDVDIAGMYVPQYDVANLSGQVIKTMYATLKFPNGVGVEELRQMGGRKRLKEKIPVQVEEIIARKGLMDAYDALILAIVNEGAGKHTKMWNIEKLKEIVHSHQPNFAVKGVEVFVSHKQEYVSHGQYGGHHEYFRWVEFVDRELQPNYHPQRDADSKSEKCVIS
;
A
#
# COMPACT_ATOMS: atom_id res chain seq x y z
N MET A 1 8.12 -20.50 7.55
CA MET A 1 7.51 -19.63 8.57
C MET A 1 6.02 -19.61 8.29
N TYR A 2 5.21 -20.03 9.25
CA TYR A 2 3.75 -19.92 9.17
C TYR A 2 3.40 -18.45 9.32
N VAL A 3 2.54 -17.94 8.44
CA VAL A 3 2.00 -16.59 8.55
C VAL A 3 0.94 -16.64 9.64
N GLU A 4 1.19 -16.02 10.80
CA GLU A 4 0.16 -15.82 11.82
C GLU A 4 -0.73 -14.65 11.37
N GLY A 5 -1.74 -14.93 10.56
CA GLY A 5 -2.59 -13.88 10.03
C GLY A 5 -3.64 -14.35 9.02
N THR A 6 -4.65 -13.51 8.78
CA THR A 6 -5.66 -13.75 7.74
C THR A 6 -5.12 -13.29 6.39
N VAL A 7 -5.21 -14.15 5.38
CA VAL A 7 -4.72 -13.86 4.03
C VAL A 7 -5.88 -13.42 3.14
N VAL A 8 -5.72 -12.30 2.45
CA VAL A 8 -6.73 -11.66 1.59
C VAL A 8 -6.19 -11.30 0.21
N ALA A 9 -7.09 -10.81 -0.65
CA ALA A 9 -6.75 -10.40 -2.02
C ALA A 9 -6.08 -11.53 -2.81
N ASP A 10 -6.71 -12.70 -2.81
CA ASP A 10 -6.26 -13.93 -3.51
C ASP A 10 -4.85 -14.40 -3.09
N GLY A 11 -4.51 -14.30 -1.81
CA GLY A 11 -3.21 -14.79 -1.35
C GLY A 11 -2.06 -13.78 -1.44
N ASN A 12 -2.37 -12.52 -1.76
CA ASN A 12 -1.34 -11.52 -2.05
C ASN A 12 -1.11 -10.51 -0.92
N HIS A 13 -1.94 -10.53 0.12
CA HIS A 13 -1.77 -9.71 1.31
C HIS A 13 -2.14 -10.52 2.56
N ALA A 14 -1.34 -10.39 3.62
CA ALA A 14 -1.65 -10.94 4.93
C ALA A 14 -1.78 -9.80 5.94
N VAL A 15 -2.80 -9.88 6.80
CA VAL A 15 -2.97 -8.98 7.94
C VAL A 15 -2.50 -9.67 9.22
N PRO A 16 -1.95 -8.94 10.21
CA PRO A 16 -1.44 -9.55 11.43
C PRO A 16 -2.55 -10.04 12.35
N LYS A 17 -2.16 -10.79 13.38
CA LYS A 17 -3.05 -11.13 14.49
C LYS A 17 -3.73 -9.89 15.08
N GLY A 18 -5.00 -10.04 15.45
CA GLY A 18 -5.82 -8.93 15.96
C GLY A 18 -6.55 -8.15 14.86
N VAL A 19 -6.39 -8.53 13.59
CA VAL A 19 -7.13 -7.96 12.46
C VAL A 19 -8.06 -9.02 11.88
N ALA A 20 -9.37 -8.80 12.00
CA ALA A 20 -10.38 -9.61 11.31
C ALA A 20 -10.79 -8.93 10.00
N VAL A 21 -11.11 -9.74 8.97
CA VAL A 21 -11.32 -9.22 7.62
C VAL A 21 -12.64 -9.71 7.00
N GLU A 22 -13.32 -8.80 6.27
CA GLU A 22 -14.48 -9.08 5.42
C GLU A 22 -14.16 -8.74 3.95
N GLU A 23 -14.03 -9.74 3.07
CA GLU A 23 -13.78 -9.51 1.64
C GLU A 23 -15.05 -9.14 0.87
N LEU A 24 -15.00 -8.04 0.13
CA LEU A 24 -16.18 -7.47 -0.56
C LEU A 24 -16.37 -7.98 -2.00
N ASN A 25 -15.74 -9.12 -2.34
CA ASN A 25 -15.73 -9.71 -3.69
C ASN A 25 -17.13 -10.18 -4.15
N SER A 26 -18.00 -10.53 -3.21
CA SER A 26 -19.36 -11.04 -3.42
C SER A 26 -20.44 -9.95 -3.45
N GLY A 27 -20.04 -8.67 -3.35
CA GLY A 27 -20.96 -7.53 -3.38
C GLY A 27 -21.89 -7.46 -2.15
N LYS A 28 -22.99 -6.70 -2.28
CA LYS A 28 -23.94 -6.44 -1.17
C LYS A 28 -24.54 -7.71 -0.57
N LYS A 29 -24.92 -8.67 -1.42
CA LYS A 29 -25.51 -9.93 -0.97
C LYS A 29 -24.56 -10.70 -0.06
N GLY A 30 -23.29 -10.81 -0.45
CA GLY A 30 -22.31 -11.48 0.37
C GLY A 30 -22.05 -10.77 1.70
N LEU A 31 -21.95 -9.44 1.70
CA LEU A 31 -21.81 -8.64 2.91
C LEU A 31 -22.99 -8.81 3.88
N GLN A 32 -24.21 -9.00 3.36
CA GLN A 32 -25.42 -9.18 4.16
C GLN A 32 -25.56 -10.60 4.74
N GLU A 33 -25.18 -11.62 3.97
CA GLU A 33 -25.43 -13.02 4.32
C GLU A 33 -24.26 -13.67 5.07
N LYS A 34 -23.08 -13.03 5.07
CA LYS A 34 -21.86 -13.61 5.62
C LYS A 34 -21.26 -12.68 6.66
N CYS A 35 -20.79 -13.29 7.74
CA CYS A 35 -19.86 -12.71 8.69
C CYS A 35 -18.76 -13.77 8.90
N PRO A 36 -17.53 -13.54 8.43
CA PRO A 36 -16.40 -14.43 8.60
C PRO A 36 -16.24 -14.85 10.08
N PRO A 37 -15.89 -16.11 10.37
CA PRO A 37 -15.78 -16.60 11.74
C PRO A 37 -14.91 -15.71 12.65
N ASP A 38 -13.72 -15.32 12.17
CA ASP A 38 -12.78 -14.49 12.93
C ASP A 38 -13.36 -13.10 13.23
N LEU A 39 -14.13 -12.53 12.29
CA LEU A 39 -14.81 -11.26 12.48
C LEU A 39 -15.95 -11.40 13.50
N LYS A 40 -16.75 -12.46 13.38
CA LYS A 40 -17.83 -12.75 14.31
C LYS A 40 -17.30 -12.91 15.74
N GLU A 41 -16.22 -13.66 15.93
CA GLU A 41 -15.58 -13.85 17.23
C GLU A 41 -15.12 -12.52 17.82
N LEU A 42 -14.43 -11.67 17.03
CA LEU A 42 -14.01 -10.35 17.46
C LEU A 42 -15.20 -9.48 17.88
N LEU A 43 -16.25 -9.44 17.06
CA LEU A 43 -17.45 -8.63 17.31
C LEU A 43 -18.22 -9.11 18.55
N GLU A 44 -18.35 -10.42 18.76
CA GLU A 44 -18.96 -11.00 19.96
C GLU A 44 -18.15 -10.63 21.21
N LYS A 45 -16.82 -10.83 21.17
CA LYS A 45 -15.92 -10.51 22.28
C LYS A 45 -15.96 -9.03 22.66
N LYS A 46 -16.07 -8.13 21.69
CA LYS A 46 -16.09 -6.67 21.91
C LYS A 46 -17.50 -6.10 22.08
N GLY A 47 -18.55 -6.93 21.97
CA GLY A 47 -19.96 -6.50 22.08
C GLY A 47 -20.39 -5.56 20.96
N LEU A 48 -19.93 -5.80 19.73
CA LEU A 48 -20.11 -4.94 18.55
C LEU A 48 -21.03 -5.54 17.48
N ILE A 49 -21.61 -6.73 17.69
CA ILE A 49 -22.46 -7.40 16.68
C ILE A 49 -23.58 -6.47 16.18
N ALA A 50 -24.33 -5.81 17.06
CA ALA A 50 -25.40 -4.90 16.65
C ALA A 50 -24.89 -3.70 15.85
N VAL A 51 -23.72 -3.14 16.21
CA VAL A 51 -23.10 -2.02 15.49
C VAL A 51 -22.66 -2.47 14.09
N TYR A 52 -22.14 -3.68 13.96
CA TYR A 52 -21.79 -4.27 12.67
C TYR A 52 -23.02 -4.51 11.80
N ASP A 53 -24.10 -5.05 12.35
CA ASP A 53 -25.35 -5.28 11.63
C ASP A 53 -25.93 -3.96 11.08
N ASP A 54 -25.90 -2.89 11.89
CA ASP A 54 -26.34 -1.55 11.46
C ASP A 54 -25.42 -0.95 10.38
N LEU A 55 -24.10 -1.16 10.47
CA LEU A 55 -23.15 -0.77 9.44
C LEU A 55 -23.45 -1.49 8.11
N VAL A 56 -23.58 -2.83 8.15
CA VAL A 56 -23.87 -3.66 6.98
C VAL A 56 -25.19 -3.22 6.34
N LYS A 57 -26.24 -3.06 7.14
CA LYS A 57 -27.54 -2.58 6.68
C LYS A 57 -27.42 -1.23 5.99
N SER A 58 -26.71 -0.28 6.58
CA SER A 58 -26.49 1.05 6.00
C SER A 58 -25.77 0.99 4.65
N VAL A 59 -24.75 0.13 4.51
CA VAL A 59 -24.04 -0.08 3.24
C VAL A 59 -24.94 -0.71 2.18
N VAL A 60 -25.75 -1.70 2.56
CA VAL A 60 -26.66 -2.44 1.68
C VAL A 60 -27.81 -1.56 1.21
N ASP A 61 -28.43 -0.79 2.10
CA ASP A 61 -29.57 0.08 1.80
C ASP A 61 -29.14 1.33 1.01
N ALA A 62 -27.89 1.79 1.16
CA ALA A 62 -27.38 2.93 0.42
C ALA A 62 -27.29 2.64 -1.09
N SER A 63 -28.15 3.27 -1.88
CA SER A 63 -28.19 3.10 -3.35
C SER A 63 -26.89 3.54 -4.06
N ARG A 64 -26.14 4.47 -3.45
CA ARG A 64 -24.95 5.09 -4.04
C ARG A 64 -23.64 4.36 -3.75
N THR A 65 -23.62 3.33 -2.90
CA THR A 65 -22.38 2.60 -2.59
C THR A 65 -21.86 1.76 -3.76
N ARG A 66 -22.68 1.51 -4.79
CA ARG A 66 -22.26 0.86 -6.05
C ARG A 66 -22.65 1.70 -7.26
N ASN A 67 -21.84 1.67 -8.32
CA ASN A 67 -22.18 2.26 -9.61
C ASN A 67 -23.09 1.33 -10.44
N VAL A 68 -23.53 1.79 -11.62
CA VAL A 68 -24.42 1.02 -12.53
C VAL A 68 -23.83 -0.32 -13.01
N PHE A 69 -22.50 -0.47 -12.94
CA PHE A 69 -21.78 -1.71 -13.25
C PHE A 69 -21.53 -2.58 -12.01
N GLY A 70 -22.18 -2.27 -10.88
CA GLY A 70 -21.99 -2.98 -9.62
C GLY A 70 -20.61 -2.79 -9.00
N ARG A 71 -19.84 -1.76 -9.34
CA ARG A 71 -18.56 -1.51 -8.66
C ARG A 71 -18.76 -0.63 -7.43
N TRP A 72 -18.13 -0.98 -6.33
CA TRP A 72 -18.13 -0.17 -5.12
C TRP A 72 -17.58 1.24 -5.38
N ARG A 73 -18.23 2.24 -4.77
CA ARG A 73 -17.74 3.63 -4.72
C ARG A 73 -17.06 3.86 -3.38
N ASP A 74 -15.75 4.06 -3.44
CA ASP A 74 -14.89 4.05 -2.26
C ASP A 74 -15.29 5.20 -1.29
N GLN A 75 -15.54 6.41 -1.80
CA GLN A 75 -15.86 7.58 -0.97
C GLN A 75 -17.19 7.43 -0.23
N GLU A 76 -18.24 6.98 -0.92
CA GLU A 76 -19.55 6.77 -0.33
C GLU A 76 -19.52 5.65 0.70
N PHE A 77 -18.75 4.59 0.46
CA PHE A 77 -18.55 3.53 1.45
C PHE A 77 -17.83 4.06 2.69
N VAL A 78 -16.72 4.78 2.52
CA VAL A 78 -15.98 5.41 3.63
C VAL A 78 -16.88 6.34 4.44
N SER A 79 -17.71 7.15 3.79
CA SER A 79 -18.65 8.05 4.49
C SER A 79 -19.69 7.33 5.35
N ILE A 80 -20.01 6.06 5.03
CA ILE A 80 -20.86 5.24 5.88
C ILE A 80 -20.04 4.70 7.05
N ILE A 81 -18.83 4.16 6.80
CA ILE A 81 -17.94 3.70 7.87
C ILE A 81 -17.67 4.82 8.89
N ASP A 82 -17.47 6.05 8.43
CA ASP A 82 -17.21 7.23 9.28
C ASP A 82 -18.34 7.46 10.29
N GLN A 83 -19.59 7.14 9.95
CA GLN A 83 -20.74 7.28 10.87
C GLN A 83 -20.71 6.28 12.03
N PHE A 84 -20.03 5.14 11.86
CA PHE A 84 -19.92 4.08 12.88
C PHE A 84 -18.56 4.08 13.57
N ARG A 85 -17.59 4.88 13.10
CA ARG A 85 -16.19 4.81 13.56
C ARG A 85 -16.05 5.00 15.06
N ASP A 86 -16.77 5.96 15.64
CA ASP A 86 -16.72 6.22 17.09
C ASP A 86 -17.32 5.08 17.92
N LEU A 87 -18.35 4.40 17.40
CA LEU A 87 -18.97 3.25 18.07
C LEU A 87 -18.00 2.08 18.14
N PHE A 88 -17.31 1.76 17.03
CA PHE A 88 -16.25 0.76 17.01
C PHE A 88 -15.07 1.18 17.91
N ALA A 89 -14.63 2.44 17.81
CA ALA A 89 -13.50 2.96 18.58
C ALA A 89 -13.76 2.92 20.09
N SER A 90 -15.00 3.13 20.54
CA SER A 90 -15.39 3.03 21.96
C SER A 90 -15.17 1.64 22.56
N LYS A 91 -15.00 0.62 21.72
CA LYS A 91 -14.70 -0.76 22.09
C LYS A 91 -13.27 -1.19 21.69
N GLY A 92 -12.41 -0.25 21.33
CA GLY A 92 -11.04 -0.54 20.92
C GLY A 92 -10.94 -1.26 19.58
N VAL A 93 -11.89 -1.02 18.66
CA VAL A 93 -11.82 -1.53 17.29
C VAL A 93 -11.73 -0.38 16.31
N LYS A 94 -10.75 -0.40 15.40
CA LYS A 94 -10.72 0.49 14.24
C LYS A 94 -11.27 -0.24 13.01
N VAL A 95 -11.92 0.50 12.12
CA VAL A 95 -12.46 -0.03 10.86
C VAL A 95 -11.88 0.74 9.69
N ALA A 96 -11.30 0.02 8.72
CA ALA A 96 -10.71 0.59 7.51
C ALA A 96 -11.27 -0.10 6.26
N LEU A 97 -11.54 0.68 5.20
CA LEU A 97 -11.84 0.13 3.88
C LEU A 97 -10.54 0.03 3.09
N CYS A 98 -10.12 -1.19 2.82
CA CYS A 98 -8.91 -1.44 2.06
C CYS A 98 -9.20 -1.74 0.60
N LYS A 99 -8.30 -1.30 -0.28
CA LYS A 99 -8.38 -1.54 -1.72
C LYS A 99 -7.02 -1.76 -2.33
N ARG A 100 -6.93 -2.83 -3.13
CA ARG A 100 -5.76 -3.12 -3.96
C ARG A 100 -6.16 -3.25 -5.42
N GLU A 101 -5.44 -2.53 -6.28
CA GLU A 101 -5.59 -2.58 -7.73
C GLU A 101 -4.37 -3.31 -8.33
N SER A 102 -4.62 -4.24 -9.24
CA SER A 102 -3.57 -5.00 -9.93
C SER A 102 -4.02 -5.37 -11.35
N GLY A 103 -3.12 -5.99 -12.13
CA GLY A 103 -3.45 -6.44 -13.49
C GLY A 103 -4.58 -7.48 -13.54
N SER A 104 -4.80 -8.24 -12.46
CA SER A 104 -5.89 -9.22 -12.35
C SER A 104 -7.22 -8.62 -11.88
N GLY A 105 -7.24 -7.34 -11.49
CA GLY A 105 -8.45 -6.64 -11.09
C GLY A 105 -8.31 -5.88 -9.78
N VAL A 106 -9.48 -5.54 -9.21
CA VAL A 106 -9.59 -4.74 -7.99
C VAL A 106 -10.15 -5.60 -6.87
N ARG A 107 -9.41 -5.69 -5.76
CA ARG A 107 -9.83 -6.35 -4.53
C ARG A 107 -10.13 -5.31 -3.46
N ARG A 108 -11.17 -5.56 -2.67
CA ARG A 108 -11.59 -4.72 -1.55
C ARG A 108 -11.96 -5.58 -0.35
N TRP A 109 -11.65 -5.08 0.83
CA TRP A 109 -11.99 -5.73 2.08
C TRP A 109 -12.12 -4.69 3.19
N LEU A 110 -12.86 -5.02 4.24
CA LEU A 110 -12.86 -4.25 5.49
C LEU A 110 -11.88 -4.89 6.47
N GLU A 111 -11.05 -4.08 7.12
CA GLU A 111 -10.22 -4.52 8.25
C GLU A 111 -10.85 -4.01 9.55
N PHE A 112 -11.12 -4.93 10.46
CA PHE A 112 -11.57 -4.67 11.83
C PHE A 112 -10.40 -4.97 12.76
N ILE A 113 -9.81 -3.92 13.31
CA ILE A 113 -8.51 -3.96 13.98
C ILE A 113 -8.72 -3.81 15.47
N ASP A 114 -8.51 -4.88 16.23
CA ASP A 114 -8.45 -4.85 17.69
C ASP A 114 -7.16 -4.13 18.11
N VAL A 115 -7.28 -2.89 18.57
CA VAL A 115 -6.12 -2.03 18.88
C VAL A 115 -5.30 -2.57 20.06
N ASP A 116 -5.91 -3.37 20.93
CA ASP A 116 -5.22 -3.98 22.08
C ASP A 116 -4.31 -5.14 21.65
N ILE A 117 -4.59 -5.76 20.50
CA ILE A 117 -3.86 -6.93 20.00
C ILE A 117 -2.92 -6.53 18.85
N ALA A 118 -3.43 -5.76 17.88
CA ALA A 118 -2.67 -5.35 16.70
C ALA A 118 -1.73 -4.15 16.97
N GLY A 119 -1.86 -3.50 18.13
CA GLY A 119 -0.98 -2.42 18.57
C GLY A 119 -0.93 -1.24 17.60
N MET A 120 0.26 -0.92 17.09
CA MET A 120 0.50 0.21 16.18
C MET A 120 0.21 -0.11 14.70
N TYR A 121 -0.46 -1.22 14.40
CA TYR A 121 -0.76 -1.59 13.03
C TYR A 121 -1.56 -0.51 12.27
N VAL A 122 -1.08 -0.18 11.08
CA VAL A 122 -1.71 0.72 10.11
C VAL A 122 -2.00 -0.07 8.82
N PRO A 123 -3.26 -0.11 8.36
CA PRO A 123 -3.60 -0.78 7.11
C PRO A 123 -2.97 -0.07 5.91
N GLN A 124 -2.06 -0.78 5.23
CA GLN A 124 -1.31 -0.23 4.08
C GLN A 124 -2.21 0.15 2.90
N TYR A 125 -3.37 -0.49 2.78
CA TYR A 125 -4.29 -0.32 1.65
C TYR A 125 -5.55 0.47 2.00
N ASP A 126 -5.59 1.13 3.17
CA ASP A 126 -6.71 1.98 3.58
C ASP A 126 -6.91 3.13 2.58
N VAL A 127 -8.09 3.17 1.95
CA VAL A 127 -8.43 4.18 0.96
C VAL A 127 -8.56 5.58 1.58
N ALA A 128 -8.80 5.68 2.88
CA ALA A 128 -8.85 6.96 3.60
C ALA A 128 -7.45 7.51 3.94
N ASN A 129 -6.39 6.69 3.83
CA ASN A 129 -5.03 7.06 4.19
C ASN A 129 -4.09 7.20 2.99
N LEU A 130 -4.61 7.53 1.80
CA LEU A 130 -3.78 7.70 0.59
C LEU A 130 -3.15 9.09 0.53
N SER A 131 -1.87 9.16 0.14
CA SER A 131 -1.14 10.44 0.00
C SER A 131 -1.43 11.17 -1.32
N GLY A 132 -2.25 10.58 -2.20
CA GLY A 132 -2.46 11.04 -3.57
C GLY A 132 -1.32 10.75 -4.55
N GLN A 133 -0.15 10.27 -4.08
CA GLN A 133 0.92 9.82 -4.97
C GLN A 133 0.54 8.52 -5.67
N VAL A 134 0.93 8.43 -6.94
CA VAL A 134 0.70 7.24 -7.76
C VAL A 134 1.90 6.94 -8.65
N ILE A 135 2.18 5.66 -8.85
CA ILE A 135 3.04 5.17 -9.94
C ILE A 135 2.16 4.40 -10.91
N LYS A 136 2.11 4.85 -12.17
CA LYS A 136 1.39 4.15 -13.24
C LYS A 136 2.36 3.23 -13.98
N THR A 137 2.03 1.95 -14.02
CA THR A 137 2.68 0.96 -14.88
C THR A 137 1.79 0.65 -16.08
N MET A 138 2.17 -0.31 -16.93
CA MET A 138 1.35 -0.71 -18.07
C MET A 138 0.00 -1.29 -17.64
N TYR A 139 0.00 -2.06 -16.54
CA TYR A 139 -1.16 -2.83 -16.11
C TYR A 139 -1.65 -2.52 -14.69
N ALA A 140 -1.04 -1.55 -14.00
CA ALA A 140 -1.44 -1.19 -12.64
C ALA A 140 -1.26 0.30 -12.35
N THR A 141 -2.01 0.78 -11.35
CA THR A 141 -1.76 2.05 -10.68
C THR A 141 -1.44 1.74 -9.22
N LEU A 142 -0.17 1.89 -8.86
CA LEU A 142 0.27 1.77 -7.48
C LEU A 142 -0.08 3.06 -6.75
N LYS A 143 -0.67 2.94 -5.57
CA LYS A 143 -1.05 4.05 -4.69
C LYS A 143 -0.32 3.89 -3.38
N PHE A 144 0.12 4.99 -2.79
CA PHE A 144 0.93 5.00 -1.58
C PHE A 144 0.20 5.70 -0.44
N PRO A 145 0.33 5.21 0.80
CA PRO A 145 -0.31 5.82 1.95
C PRO A 145 0.45 7.07 2.41
N ASN A 146 -0.19 7.90 3.23
CA ASN A 146 0.50 9.00 3.92
C ASN A 146 1.67 8.46 4.75
N GLY A 147 2.80 9.18 4.76
CA GLY A 147 4.04 8.72 5.37
C GLY A 147 4.94 7.88 4.46
N VAL A 148 4.55 7.64 3.19
CA VAL A 148 5.41 7.05 2.17
C VAL A 148 5.64 8.04 1.02
N GLY A 149 6.87 8.48 0.82
CA GLY A 149 7.29 9.29 -0.32
C GLY A 149 7.89 8.40 -1.41
N VAL A 150 7.60 8.65 -2.70
CA VAL A 150 8.17 7.87 -3.80
C VAL A 150 8.89 8.71 -4.83
N GLU A 151 10.08 8.26 -5.23
CA GLU A 151 10.92 8.87 -6.25
C GLU A 151 11.01 7.95 -7.48
N GLU A 152 10.33 8.33 -8.58
CA GLU A 152 10.31 7.54 -9.81
C GLU A 152 11.65 7.62 -10.58
N LEU A 153 12.29 6.47 -10.80
CA LEU A 153 13.51 6.36 -11.60
C LEU A 153 13.15 6.15 -13.09
N ARG A 154 12.73 7.23 -13.76
CA ARG A 154 12.38 7.16 -15.19
C ARG A 154 13.59 6.87 -16.07
N GLN A 155 13.41 6.07 -17.12
CA GLN A 155 14.50 5.76 -18.06
C GLN A 155 14.89 7.00 -18.88
N MET A 156 13.93 7.56 -19.61
CA MET A 156 14.16 8.75 -20.42
C MET A 156 14.14 10.01 -19.53
N GLY A 157 15.23 10.78 -19.54
CA GLY A 157 15.35 12.04 -18.81
C GLY A 157 15.38 11.92 -17.28
N GLY A 158 15.28 10.71 -16.70
CA GLY A 158 15.14 10.53 -15.25
C GLY A 158 16.30 11.09 -14.45
N ARG A 159 17.55 10.90 -14.89
CA ARG A 159 18.72 11.49 -14.22
C ARG A 159 18.65 13.01 -14.08
N LYS A 160 18.15 13.69 -15.12
CA LYS A 160 17.99 15.14 -15.13
C LYS A 160 16.88 15.52 -14.16
N ARG A 161 15.73 14.86 -14.25
CA ARG A 161 14.58 15.09 -13.38
C ARG A 161 14.91 14.91 -11.89
N LEU A 162 15.65 13.85 -11.53
CA LEU A 162 16.07 13.58 -10.15
C LEU A 162 16.86 14.75 -9.53
N LYS A 163 17.62 15.50 -10.34
CA LYS A 163 18.39 16.65 -9.87
C LYS A 163 17.59 17.95 -9.81
N GLU A 164 16.49 18.03 -10.53
CA GLU A 164 15.73 19.27 -10.72
C GLU A 164 14.51 19.39 -9.82
N LYS A 165 13.95 18.25 -9.39
CA LYS A 165 12.69 18.26 -8.64
C LYS A 165 12.59 17.07 -7.70
N ILE A 166 12.39 17.37 -6.42
CA ILE A 166 11.99 16.41 -5.39
C ILE A 166 10.46 16.25 -5.44
N PRO A 167 9.91 15.02 -5.44
CA PRO A 167 8.48 14.79 -5.28
C PRO A 167 7.97 15.32 -3.94
N VAL A 168 6.78 15.95 -3.94
CA VAL A 168 6.22 16.66 -2.79
C VAL A 168 6.27 15.85 -1.49
N GLN A 169 5.82 14.59 -1.52
CA GLN A 169 5.78 13.77 -0.31
C GLN A 169 7.16 13.27 0.13
N VAL A 170 8.12 13.12 -0.80
CA VAL A 170 9.52 12.86 -0.46
C VAL A 170 10.08 14.10 0.23
N GLU A 171 9.90 15.29 -0.36
CA GLU A 171 10.34 16.55 0.21
C GLU A 171 9.74 16.79 1.59
N GLU A 172 8.45 16.54 1.80
CA GLU A 172 7.79 16.65 3.11
C GLU A 172 8.44 15.75 4.17
N ILE A 173 8.69 14.47 3.86
CA ILE A 173 9.34 13.54 4.79
C ILE A 173 10.78 13.98 5.07
N ILE A 174 11.55 14.25 4.01
CA ILE A 174 12.97 14.60 4.09
C ILE A 174 13.18 15.91 4.85
N ALA A 175 12.40 16.95 4.55
CA ALA A 175 12.48 18.24 5.22
C ALA A 175 12.08 18.13 6.70
N ARG A 176 10.94 17.49 6.99
CA ARG A 176 10.45 17.32 8.37
C ARG A 176 11.43 16.54 9.26
N LYS A 177 12.12 15.54 8.69
CA LYS A 177 13.07 14.70 9.43
C LYS A 177 14.51 15.24 9.39
N GLY A 178 14.75 16.36 8.69
CA GLY A 178 16.08 16.98 8.56
C GLY A 178 17.09 16.12 7.81
N LEU A 179 16.66 15.50 6.71
CA LEU A 179 17.42 14.49 5.96
C LEU A 179 17.93 14.98 4.59
N MET A 180 17.90 16.29 4.31
CA MET A 180 18.21 16.81 2.96
C MET A 180 19.62 16.41 2.49
N ASP A 181 20.63 16.51 3.36
CA ASP A 181 22.00 16.10 3.01
C ASP A 181 22.10 14.60 2.68
N ALA A 182 21.38 13.75 3.43
CA ALA A 182 21.35 12.30 3.19
C ALA A 182 20.62 11.97 1.87
N TYR A 183 19.55 12.71 1.58
CA TYR A 183 18.81 12.64 0.32
C TYR A 183 19.69 13.05 -0.86
N ASP A 184 20.33 14.20 -0.80
CA ASP A 184 21.20 14.70 -1.88
C ASP A 184 22.35 13.74 -2.16
N ALA A 185 22.97 13.19 -1.12
CA ALA A 185 24.01 12.18 -1.25
C ALA A 185 23.49 10.91 -1.95
N LEU A 186 22.30 10.41 -1.56
CA LEU A 186 21.68 9.24 -2.19
C LEU A 186 21.36 9.50 -3.66
N ILE A 187 20.73 10.64 -3.99
CA ILE A 187 20.37 10.98 -5.37
C ILE A 187 21.62 11.14 -6.24
N LEU A 188 22.68 11.76 -5.71
CA LEU A 188 23.95 11.89 -6.42
C LEU A 188 24.54 10.51 -6.75
N ALA A 189 24.58 9.59 -5.78
CA ALA A 189 25.05 8.22 -5.98
C ALA A 189 24.20 7.47 -7.02
N ILE A 190 22.86 7.54 -6.91
CA ILE A 190 21.95 6.96 -7.89
C ILE A 190 22.26 7.47 -9.30
N VAL A 191 22.35 8.80 -9.49
CA VAL A 191 22.56 9.39 -10.81
C VAL A 191 23.91 8.98 -11.41
N ASN A 192 24.97 8.96 -10.61
CA ASN A 192 26.33 8.67 -11.07
C ASN A 192 26.55 7.18 -11.32
N GLU A 193 26.00 6.32 -10.46
CA GLU A 193 26.41 4.91 -10.36
C GLU A 193 25.27 3.92 -10.61
N GLY A 194 24.01 4.31 -10.38
CA GLY A 194 22.83 3.44 -10.40
C GLY A 194 22.46 2.85 -11.76
N ALA A 195 23.23 3.11 -12.81
CA ALA A 195 22.97 2.61 -14.16
C ALA A 195 24.04 1.67 -14.70
N GLY A 196 23.65 0.88 -15.69
CA GLY A 196 24.56 0.02 -16.45
C GLY A 196 25.58 0.85 -17.24
N LYS A 197 26.85 0.43 -17.21
CA LYS A 197 27.96 1.12 -17.90
C LYS A 197 27.72 1.32 -19.39
N HIS A 198 27.12 0.32 -20.06
CA HIS A 198 26.92 0.31 -21.51
C HIS A 198 25.51 0.71 -21.94
N THR A 199 24.49 0.23 -21.24
CA THR A 199 23.08 0.47 -21.63
C THR A 199 22.56 1.83 -21.20
N LYS A 200 23.25 2.50 -20.25
CA LYS A 200 22.80 3.73 -19.56
C LYS A 200 21.42 3.64 -18.90
N MET A 201 20.78 2.48 -18.94
CA MET A 201 19.54 2.16 -18.23
C MET A 201 19.85 1.93 -16.75
N TRP A 202 18.88 2.20 -15.89
CA TRP A 202 18.98 1.85 -14.47
C TRP A 202 19.34 0.37 -14.31
N ASN A 203 20.16 0.03 -13.31
CA ASN A 203 20.55 -1.34 -13.00
C ASN A 203 20.06 -1.66 -11.59
N ILE A 204 19.20 -2.67 -11.45
CA ILE A 204 18.53 -2.93 -10.18
C ILE A 204 19.48 -3.35 -9.07
N GLU A 205 20.49 -4.18 -9.36
CA GLU A 205 21.46 -4.63 -8.35
C GLU A 205 22.31 -3.45 -7.85
N LYS A 206 22.75 -2.58 -8.75
CA LYS A 206 23.45 -1.35 -8.34
C LYS A 206 22.58 -0.42 -7.51
N LEU A 207 21.30 -0.28 -7.86
CA LEU A 207 20.37 0.54 -7.10
C LEU A 207 20.18 -0.02 -5.68
N LYS A 208 20.10 -1.35 -5.54
CA LYS A 208 20.07 -2.03 -4.23
C LYS A 208 21.32 -1.72 -3.42
N GLU A 209 22.52 -1.92 -4.00
CA GLU A 209 23.79 -1.61 -3.35
C GLU A 209 23.87 -0.15 -2.86
N ILE A 210 23.47 0.80 -3.72
CA ILE A 210 23.44 2.23 -3.39
C ILE A 210 22.44 2.50 -2.26
N VAL A 211 21.20 2.03 -2.37
CA VAL A 211 20.17 2.27 -1.34
C VAL A 211 20.60 1.64 0.00
N HIS A 212 21.08 0.40 0.01
CA HIS A 212 21.55 -0.28 1.24
C HIS A 212 22.69 0.46 1.93
N SER A 213 23.65 0.98 1.17
CA SER A 213 24.77 1.75 1.76
C SER A 213 24.35 3.09 2.35
N HIS A 214 23.24 3.68 1.87
CA HIS A 214 22.70 4.94 2.37
C HIS A 214 21.62 4.77 3.45
N GLN A 215 20.95 3.62 3.54
CA GLN A 215 19.87 3.33 4.48
C GLN A 215 20.16 3.77 5.93
N PRO A 216 21.35 3.50 6.53
CA PRO A 216 21.63 3.89 7.90
C PRO A 216 21.48 5.40 8.17
N ASN A 217 21.78 6.25 7.18
CA ASN A 217 21.68 7.71 7.32
C ASN A 217 20.23 8.20 7.44
N PHE A 218 19.27 7.46 6.90
CA PHE A 218 17.84 7.75 7.03
C PHE A 218 17.26 7.09 8.28
N ALA A 219 17.69 5.86 8.58
CA ALA A 219 17.18 5.06 9.68
C ALA A 219 17.37 5.74 11.05
N VAL A 220 18.47 6.48 11.24
CA VAL A 220 18.72 7.27 12.47
C VAL A 220 17.68 8.37 12.73
N LYS A 221 16.87 8.72 11.72
CA LYS A 221 15.74 9.66 11.83
C LYS A 221 14.38 8.98 11.66
N GLY A 222 14.32 7.65 11.76
CA GLY A 222 13.07 6.89 11.65
C GLY A 222 12.51 6.82 10.22
N VAL A 223 13.34 7.06 9.20
CA VAL A 223 12.95 6.88 7.79
C VAL A 223 13.66 5.65 7.24
N GLU A 224 12.89 4.71 6.70
CA GLU A 224 13.45 3.56 5.99
C GLU A 224 13.37 3.77 4.49
N VAL A 225 14.38 3.33 3.75
CA VAL A 225 14.49 3.57 2.31
C VAL A 225 14.55 2.24 1.59
N PHE A 226 13.71 2.07 0.57
CA PHE A 226 13.64 0.86 -0.24
C PHE A 226 13.86 1.18 -1.70
N VAL A 227 14.43 0.23 -2.44
CA VAL A 227 14.34 0.23 -3.90
C VAL A 227 13.26 -0.78 -4.31
N SER A 228 12.37 -0.32 -5.18
CA SER A 228 11.27 -1.13 -5.68
C SER A 228 11.30 -1.20 -7.20
N HIS A 229 10.79 -2.29 -7.75
CA HIS A 229 10.74 -2.48 -9.20
C HIS A 229 9.57 -3.34 -9.67
N LYS A 230 9.13 -3.08 -10.90
CA LYS A 230 8.16 -3.92 -11.59
C LYS A 230 8.59 -4.14 -13.03
N GLN A 231 8.52 -5.39 -13.48
CA GLN A 231 8.75 -5.77 -14.87
C GLN A 231 7.44 -6.28 -15.47
N GLU A 232 7.05 -5.72 -16.62
CA GLU A 232 5.80 -6.09 -17.29
C GLU A 232 6.10 -6.41 -18.76
N TYR A 233 5.57 -7.52 -19.28
CA TYR A 233 5.68 -7.84 -20.70
C TYR A 233 4.53 -7.19 -21.48
N VAL A 234 4.87 -6.37 -22.48
CA VAL A 234 3.93 -5.70 -23.36
C VAL A 234 3.92 -6.41 -24.70
N SER A 235 2.79 -7.03 -25.04
CA SER A 235 2.59 -7.68 -26.34
C SER A 235 2.11 -6.69 -27.39
N HIS A 236 2.74 -6.71 -28.57
CA HIS A 236 2.30 -6.00 -29.78
C HIS A 236 1.62 -6.96 -30.78
N GLY A 237 1.09 -8.07 -30.27
CA GLY A 237 0.46 -9.11 -31.09
C GLY A 237 1.48 -9.85 -31.96
N GLN A 238 1.27 -9.82 -33.27
CA GLN A 238 2.10 -10.57 -34.23
C GLN A 238 3.55 -10.09 -34.34
N TYR A 239 3.85 -8.87 -33.86
CA TYR A 239 5.19 -8.28 -33.94
C TYR A 239 6.06 -8.58 -32.71
N GLY A 240 5.66 -9.56 -31.89
CA GLY A 240 6.32 -9.89 -30.64
C GLY A 240 5.94 -8.91 -29.53
N GLY A 241 6.85 -8.71 -28.58
CA GLY A 241 6.65 -7.84 -27.44
C GLY A 241 7.96 -7.51 -26.75
N HIS A 242 7.89 -6.64 -25.75
CA HIS A 242 9.06 -6.23 -24.98
C HIS A 242 8.74 -6.11 -23.50
N HIS A 243 9.78 -6.14 -22.67
CA HIS A 243 9.63 -5.88 -21.25
C HIS A 243 9.78 -4.39 -20.94
N GLU A 244 8.79 -3.84 -20.25
CA GLU A 244 8.84 -2.53 -19.61
C GLU A 244 9.36 -2.68 -18.18
N TYR A 245 10.24 -1.76 -17.78
CA TYR A 245 10.90 -1.77 -16.48
C TYR A 245 10.60 -0.48 -15.70
N PHE A 246 9.83 -0.63 -14.64
CA PHE A 246 9.50 0.44 -13.70
C PHE A 246 10.37 0.30 -12.46
N ARG A 247 10.98 1.39 -12.00
CA ARG A 247 11.85 1.42 -10.81
C ARG A 247 11.60 2.70 -10.04
N TRP A 248 11.68 2.64 -8.73
CA TRP A 248 11.52 3.79 -7.85
C TRP A 248 12.20 3.54 -6.51
N VAL A 249 12.41 4.62 -5.76
CA VAL A 249 12.85 4.58 -4.37
C VAL A 249 11.68 4.98 -3.49
N GLU A 250 11.43 4.23 -2.41
CA GLU A 250 10.39 4.53 -1.41
C GLU A 250 11.06 5.02 -0.12
N PHE A 251 10.59 6.14 0.42
CA PHE A 251 11.00 6.71 1.70
C PHE A 251 9.83 6.56 2.66
N VAL A 252 10.00 5.75 3.71
CA VAL A 252 8.93 5.33 4.62
C VAL A 252 9.18 5.92 5.99
N ASP A 253 8.32 6.83 6.44
CA ASP A 253 8.32 7.33 7.80
C ASP A 253 7.73 6.29 8.76
N ARG A 254 8.59 5.65 9.56
CA ARG A 254 8.20 4.57 10.46
C ARG A 254 7.33 5.02 11.64
N GLU A 255 7.26 6.31 11.93
CA GLU A 255 6.30 6.84 12.92
C GLU A 255 4.86 6.81 12.39
N LEU A 256 4.68 6.99 11.08
CA LEU A 256 3.36 6.99 10.43
C LEU A 256 3.00 5.64 9.83
N GLN A 257 4.01 4.87 9.43
CA GLN A 257 3.89 3.62 8.70
C GLN A 257 4.78 2.53 9.31
N PRO A 258 4.54 2.15 10.59
CA PRO A 258 5.44 1.27 11.35
C PRO A 258 5.54 -0.14 10.75
N ASN A 259 4.48 -0.62 10.09
CA ASN A 259 4.37 -1.95 9.51
C ASN A 259 4.27 -1.95 7.98
N TYR A 260 4.65 -0.87 7.32
CA TYR A 260 4.60 -0.79 5.86
C TYR A 260 5.67 -1.68 5.21
N HIS A 261 5.28 -2.40 4.16
CA HIS A 261 6.19 -3.13 3.30
C HIS A 261 6.03 -2.67 1.84
N PRO A 262 7.13 -2.47 1.11
CA PRO A 262 7.04 -2.05 -0.28
C PRO A 262 6.24 -3.05 -1.10
N GLN A 263 5.32 -2.55 -1.92
CA GLN A 263 4.44 -3.41 -2.72
C GLN A 263 5.22 -4.21 -3.78
N ARG A 264 6.44 -3.78 -4.10
CA ARG A 264 7.31 -4.32 -5.14
C ARG A 264 8.79 -4.19 -4.76
N ASP A 265 9.10 -4.54 -3.52
CA ASP A 265 10.45 -4.57 -2.97
C ASP A 265 11.39 -5.37 -3.89
N ALA A 266 12.53 -4.78 -4.25
CA ALA A 266 13.53 -5.43 -5.12
C ALA A 266 14.41 -6.45 -4.38
N ASP A 267 14.42 -6.46 -3.05
CA ASP A 267 15.12 -7.47 -2.26
C ASP A 267 14.30 -8.77 -2.14
N SER A 268 12.97 -8.65 -2.12
CA SER A 268 12.08 -9.81 -2.10
C SER A 268 11.73 -10.30 -3.53
N LYS A 269 11.95 -11.59 -3.82
CA LYS A 269 11.56 -12.19 -5.12
C LYS A 269 10.04 -12.37 -5.30
N SER A 270 9.21 -11.87 -4.37
CA SER A 270 7.78 -12.20 -4.27
C SER A 270 6.94 -10.94 -4.38
N GLU A 271 5.95 -10.93 -5.28
CA GLU A 271 4.93 -9.87 -5.34
C GLU A 271 3.92 -9.90 -4.17
N LYS A 272 4.04 -10.89 -3.28
CA LYS A 272 3.20 -11.03 -2.09
C LYS A 272 3.74 -10.13 -0.97
N CYS A 273 2.90 -9.22 -0.48
CA CYS A 273 3.14 -8.49 0.75
C CYS A 273 2.63 -9.35 1.91
N VAL A 274 3.54 -10.15 2.49
CA VAL A 274 3.24 -10.98 3.65
C VAL A 274 3.74 -10.24 4.88
N ILE A 275 2.82 -9.68 5.65
CA ILE A 275 3.12 -9.09 6.96
C ILE A 275 3.15 -10.27 7.94
N SER A 276 4.29 -10.49 8.58
CA SER A 276 4.48 -11.49 9.65
C SER A 276 4.56 -10.80 11.00
#